data_AF-A0A258JKX6-F1
#
_entry.id   AF-A0A258JKX6-F1
#
_cell.length_a   1.000
_cell.length_b   1.000
_cell.length_c   1.000
_cell.angle_alpha   90.00
_cell.angle_beta   90.00
_cell.angle_gamma   90.00
#
_symmetry.space_group_name_H-M   'P 1'
#
loop_
_entity.id
_entity.type
_entity.pdbx_description
1 polymer ?
#
loop_
_entity_poly.entity_id
_entity_poly.type
_entity_poly.pdbx_seq_one_letter_code
_entity_poly.pdbx_strand_id
1 'polypeptide(L)'
;MLDSVRRRLILVILVAIMPIASACMLQGLLQIRRASEEAQHRLSQAAITAAGSVQNVFASAENVLQALKNSADVRNAAPDCGPTLAGANLSLLFSANISLIGADGRVRCSALAPADTRAAP
;
A
#
# COMPACT_ATOMS: atom_id res chain seq x y z
N MET A 1 32.66 30.16 57.59
CA MET A 1 32.57 28.71 57.94
C MET A 1 31.33 28.01 57.39
N LEU A 2 30.20 28.69 57.15
CA LEU A 2 28.99 28.06 56.57
C LEU A 2 29.18 27.53 55.13
N ASP A 3 30.06 28.13 54.32
CA ASP A 3 30.28 27.69 52.93
C ASP A 3 30.93 26.30 52.81
N SER A 4 31.78 25.91 53.75
CA SER A 4 32.46 24.60 53.73
C SER A 4 31.49 23.45 54.01
N VAL A 5 30.60 23.64 54.99
CA VAL A 5 29.55 22.66 55.33
C VAL A 5 28.54 22.55 54.19
N ARG A 6 28.08 23.69 53.65
CA ARG A 6 27.14 23.74 52.52
C ARG A 6 27.72 23.03 51.27
N ARG A 7 29.00 23.23 50.98
CA ARG A 7 29.70 22.60 49.86
C ARG A 7 29.84 21.08 50.02
N ARG A 8 30.14 20.60 51.23
CA ARG A 8 30.19 19.15 51.53
C ARG A 8 28.82 18.50 51.39
N LEU A 9 27.77 19.16 51.85
CA LEU A 9 26.40 18.66 51.78
C LEU A 9 25.91 18.54 50.33
N ILE A 10 26.20 19.55 49.50
CA ILE A 10 25.90 19.52 48.05
C ILE A 10 26.64 18.37 47.35
N LEU A 11 27.91 18.11 47.69
CA LEU A 11 28.68 17.00 47.10
C LEU A 11 28.07 15.64 47.44
N VAL A 12 27.68 15.41 48.70
CA VAL A 12 27.05 14.16 49.12
C VAL A 12 25.73 13.94 48.40
N ILE A 13 24.91 14.99 48.27
CA ILE A 13 23.64 14.92 47.54
C ILE A 13 23.87 14.60 46.05
N LEU A 14 24.83 15.26 45.41
CA LEU A 14 25.17 15.00 44.01
C LEU A 14 25.63 13.56 43.78
N VAL A 15 26.49 13.03 44.65
CA VAL A 15 26.96 11.64 44.56
C VAL A 15 25.81 10.66 44.79
N ALA A 16 24.89 10.96 45.72
CA ALA A 16 23.74 10.11 45.99
C ALA A 16 22.73 10.06 44.83
N ILE A 17 22.55 11.17 44.10
CA ILE A 17 21.58 11.27 42.98
C ILE A 17 22.18 10.82 41.64
N MET A 18 23.51 10.92 41.48
CA MET A 18 24.22 10.58 40.24
C MET A 18 23.82 9.22 39.61
N PRO A 19 23.72 8.10 40.37
CA PRO A 19 23.38 6.81 39.76
C PRO A 19 21.95 6.75 39.19
N ILE A 20 21.01 7.50 39.78
CA ILE A 20 19.63 7.56 39.27
C ILE A 20 19.59 8.37 37.99
N ALA A 21 20.25 9.54 37.98
CA ALA A 21 20.30 10.40 36.81
C ALA A 21 20.97 9.70 35.60
N SER A 22 22.05 8.95 35.84
CA SER A 22 22.73 8.19 34.78
C SER A 22 21.87 7.06 34.24
N ALA A 23 21.14 6.34 35.10
CA ALA A 23 20.20 5.30 34.70
C ALA A 23 19.08 5.86 33.82
N CYS A 24 18.48 7.01 34.20
CA CYS A 24 17.44 7.66 33.39
C CYS A 24 17.94 8.09 32.02
N MET A 25 19.14 8.66 31.93
CA MET A 25 19.74 9.03 30.64
C MET A 25 19.98 7.80 29.76
N LEU A 26 20.52 6.72 30.32
CA LEU A 26 20.78 5.49 29.58
C LEU A 26 19.48 4.85 29.08
N GLN A 27 18.45 4.81 29.93
CA GLN A 27 17.12 4.32 29.57
C GLN A 27 16.52 5.13 28.43
N GLY A 28 16.61 6.47 28.48
CA GLY A 28 16.14 7.35 27.41
C GLY A 28 16.85 7.09 26.09
N LEU A 29 18.18 6.93 26.09
CA LEU A 29 18.95 6.60 24.88
C LEU A 29 18.57 5.24 24.29
N LEU A 30 18.41 4.22 25.14
CA LEU A 30 17.99 2.89 24.71
C LEU A 30 16.56 2.92 24.14
N GLN A 31 15.67 3.73 24.72
CA GLN A 31 14.30 3.87 24.26
C GLN A 31 14.22 4.55 22.90
N ILE A 32 15.03 5.59 22.65
CA ILE A 32 15.12 6.24 21.33
C ILE A 32 15.60 5.24 20.26
N ARG A 33 16.62 4.44 20.57
CA ARG A 33 17.12 3.42 19.62
C ARG A 33 16.05 2.39 19.28
N ARG A 34 15.38 1.83 20.30
CA ARG A 34 14.28 0.88 20.10
C ARG A 34 13.14 1.48 19.28
N ALA A 35 12.75 2.72 19.57
CA ALA A 35 11.71 3.42 18.81
C ALA A 35 12.11 3.58 17.33
N SER A 36 13.39 3.87 17.05
CA SER A 36 13.88 3.99 15.67
C SER A 36 13.88 2.65 14.93
N GLU A 37 14.30 1.56 15.60
CA GLU A 37 14.29 0.21 15.02
C GLU A 37 12.86 -0.27 14.76
N GLU A 38 11.95 -0.03 15.71
CA GLU A 38 10.54 -0.37 15.55
C GLU A 38 9.89 0.43 14.41
N ALA A 39 10.21 1.72 14.28
CA ALA A 39 9.72 2.54 13.16
C ALA A 39 10.21 2.01 11.81
N GLN A 40 11.49 1.62 11.70
CA GLN A 40 12.04 1.03 10.49
C GLN A 40 11.37 -0.31 10.15
N HIS A 41 11.15 -1.16 11.15
CA HIS A 41 10.42 -2.41 10.97
C HIS A 41 8.97 -2.18 10.53
N ARG A 42 8.26 -1.22 11.12
CA ARG A 42 6.89 -0.88 10.71
C ARG A 42 6.85 -0.34 9.28
N LEU A 43 7.80 0.53 8.90
CA LEU A 43 7.89 1.08 7.55
C LEU A 43 8.16 0.00 6.50
N SER A 44 9.11 -0.91 6.76
CA SER A 44 9.40 -2.02 5.85
C SER A 44 8.23 -2.99 5.73
N GLN A 45 7.57 -3.34 6.84
CA GLN A 45 6.36 -4.16 6.81
C GLN A 45 5.24 -3.48 6.02
N ALA A 46 4.99 -2.20 6.24
CA ALA A 46 4.00 -1.44 5.49
C ALA A 46 4.31 -1.43 3.98
N ALA A 47 5.58 -1.23 3.60
CA ALA A 47 6.01 -1.28 2.21
C ALA A 47 5.79 -2.67 1.58
N ILE A 48 6.12 -3.74 2.30
CA ILE A 48 5.89 -5.12 1.86
C ILE A 48 4.39 -5.40 1.70
N THR A 49 3.57 -5.00 2.67
CA THR A 49 2.11 -5.16 2.60
C THR A 49 1.51 -4.36 1.44
N ALA A 50 1.97 -3.13 1.23
CA ALA A 50 1.53 -2.31 0.09
C ALA A 50 1.93 -2.96 -1.24
N ALA A 51 3.17 -3.42 -1.38
CA ALA A 51 3.62 -4.14 -2.58
C ALA A 51 2.81 -5.42 -2.83
N GLY A 52 2.56 -6.21 -1.78
CA GLY A 52 1.72 -7.39 -1.85
C GLY A 52 0.27 -7.08 -2.27
N SER A 53 -0.29 -5.97 -1.79
CA SER A 53 -1.63 -5.53 -2.20
C SER A 53 -1.71 -5.21 -3.69
N VAL A 54 -0.69 -4.54 -4.24
CA VAL A 54 -0.61 -4.24 -5.68
C VAL A 54 -0.45 -5.52 -6.50
N GLN A 55 0.40 -6.44 -6.05
CA GLN A 55 0.59 -7.73 -6.73
C GLN A 55 -0.70 -8.55 -6.77
N ASN A 56 -1.48 -8.55 -5.69
CA ASN A 56 -2.78 -9.22 -5.64
C ASN A 56 -3.79 -8.62 -6.62
N VAL A 57 -3.81 -7.29 -6.76
CA VAL A 57 -4.66 -6.60 -7.75
C VAL A 57 -4.31 -7.04 -9.17
N PHE A 58 -3.03 -7.06 -9.53
CA PHE A 58 -2.59 -7.51 -10.85
C PHE A 58 -2.88 -8.99 -11.10
N ALA A 59 -2.61 -9.86 -10.13
CA ALA A 59 -2.90 -11.29 -10.25
C ALA A 59 -4.40 -11.55 -10.43
N SER A 60 -5.26 -10.80 -9.74
CA SER A 60 -6.71 -10.87 -9.92
C SER A 60 -7.12 -10.43 -11.33
N ALA A 61 -6.55 -9.31 -11.83
CA ALA A 61 -6.80 -8.86 -13.20
C ALA A 61 -6.36 -9.90 -14.24
N GLU A 62 -5.17 -10.49 -14.08
CA GLU A 62 -4.64 -11.52 -14.97
C GLU A 62 -5.53 -12.75 -15.01
N ASN A 63 -5.99 -13.23 -13.85
CA ASN A 63 -6.92 -14.37 -13.77
C ASN A 63 -8.22 -14.11 -14.54
N VAL A 64 -8.81 -12.91 -14.39
CA VAL A 64 -10.02 -12.53 -15.11
C VAL A 64 -9.76 -12.41 -16.61
N LEU A 65 -8.66 -11.76 -17.02
CA LEU A 65 -8.29 -11.63 -18.43
C LEU A 65 -8.00 -13.00 -19.07
N GLN A 66 -7.39 -13.93 -18.33
CA GLN A 66 -7.14 -15.29 -18.79
C GLN A 66 -8.44 -16.08 -18.97
N ALA A 67 -9.41 -15.89 -18.07
CA ALA A 67 -10.74 -16.47 -18.23
C ALA A 67 -11.46 -15.89 -19.46
N LEU A 68 -11.41 -14.57 -19.66
CA LEU A 68 -11.98 -13.90 -20.84
C LEU A 68 -11.33 -14.35 -22.15
N LYS A 69 -10.01 -14.53 -22.17
CA LYS A 69 -9.27 -15.05 -23.34
C LYS A 69 -9.76 -16.43 -23.77
N ASN A 70 -10.21 -17.25 -22.82
CA ASN A 70 -10.72 -18.59 -23.07
C ASN A 70 -12.22 -18.60 -23.42
N SER A 71 -12.94 -17.49 -23.25
CA SER A 71 -14.33 -17.36 -23.68
C SER A 71 -14.40 -17.30 -25.20
N ALA A 72 -15.24 -18.16 -25.79
CA ALA A 72 -15.49 -18.16 -27.23
C ALA A 72 -16.12 -16.85 -27.70
N ASP A 73 -16.99 -16.25 -26.88
CA ASP A 73 -17.69 -15.01 -27.21
C ASP A 73 -16.73 -13.84 -27.32
N VAL A 74 -15.76 -13.77 -26.39
CA VAL A 74 -14.71 -12.75 -26.43
C VAL A 74 -13.72 -13.04 -27.54
N ARG A 75 -13.18 -14.27 -27.62
CA ARG A 75 -12.14 -14.61 -28.60
C ARG A 75 -12.57 -14.40 -30.05
N ASN A 76 -13.82 -14.68 -30.36
CA ASN A 76 -14.36 -14.55 -31.72
C ASN A 76 -15.06 -13.20 -31.96
N ALA A 77 -15.05 -12.28 -30.98
CA ALA A 77 -15.83 -11.06 -31.01
C ALA A 77 -17.31 -11.31 -31.39
N ALA A 78 -17.90 -12.34 -30.76
CA ALA A 78 -19.30 -12.72 -30.98
C ALA A 78 -20.25 -11.61 -30.47
N PRO A 79 -21.56 -11.67 -30.81
CA PRO A 79 -22.54 -10.67 -30.38
C PRO A 79 -22.55 -10.44 -28.85
N ASP A 80 -22.31 -11.51 -28.08
CA ASP A 80 -22.28 -11.47 -26.61
C ASP A 80 -20.93 -11.04 -26.01
N CYS A 81 -19.96 -10.63 -26.84
CA CYS A 81 -18.65 -10.18 -26.36
C CYS A 81 -18.77 -8.98 -25.41
N GLY A 82 -19.53 -7.95 -25.80
CA GLY A 82 -19.74 -6.74 -24.99
C GLY A 82 -20.38 -7.04 -23.63
N PRO A 83 -21.54 -7.73 -23.58
CA PRO A 83 -22.15 -8.18 -22.32
C PRO A 83 -21.22 -9.03 -21.45
N THR A 84 -20.45 -9.94 -22.04
CA THR A 84 -19.48 -10.77 -21.32
C THR A 84 -18.37 -9.93 -20.69
N LEU A 85 -17.81 -8.98 -21.45
CA LEU A 85 -16.82 -8.01 -20.96
C LEU A 85 -17.41 -7.11 -19.87
N ALA A 86 -18.66 -6.68 -20.01
CA ALA A 86 -19.35 -5.85 -19.01
C ALA A 86 -19.54 -6.59 -17.69
N GLY A 87 -19.98 -7.86 -17.74
CA GLY A 87 -20.09 -8.71 -16.55
C GLY A 87 -18.76 -8.92 -15.83
N ALA A 88 -17.67 -9.14 -16.59
CA ALA A 88 -16.34 -9.25 -16.00
C ALA A 88 -15.82 -7.92 -15.44
N ASN A 89 -16.13 -6.79 -16.07
CA ASN A 89 -15.73 -5.47 -15.59
C ASN A 89 -16.38 -5.13 -14.22
N LEU A 90 -17.60 -5.62 -13.96
CA LEU A 90 -18.23 -5.50 -12.64
C LEU A 90 -17.49 -6.27 -11.54
N SER A 91 -16.75 -7.32 -11.90
CA SER A 91 -15.95 -8.10 -10.94
C SER A 91 -14.60 -7.45 -10.62
N LEU A 92 -14.14 -6.53 -11.47
CA LEU A 92 -12.88 -5.79 -11.30
C LEU A 92 -13.18 -4.32 -11.00
N LEU A 93 -13.51 -4.01 -9.74
CA LEU A 93 -13.88 -2.66 -9.30
C LEU A 93 -12.80 -1.58 -9.57
N PHE A 94 -11.55 -1.99 -9.80
CA PHE A 94 -10.43 -1.10 -10.13
C PHE A 94 -10.25 -0.88 -11.66
N SER A 95 -11.03 -1.57 -12.50
CA SER A 95 -10.99 -1.43 -13.95
C SER A 95 -11.97 -0.37 -14.42
N ALA A 96 -11.48 0.62 -15.17
CA ALA A 96 -12.34 1.60 -15.84
C ALA A 96 -13.09 1.00 -17.05
N ASN A 97 -12.46 0.06 -17.75
CA ASN A 97 -13.02 -0.61 -18.92
C ASN A 97 -12.20 -1.86 -19.30
N ILE A 98 -12.85 -2.86 -19.89
CA ILE A 98 -12.18 -4.00 -20.52
C ILE A 98 -12.60 -4.04 -22.00
N SER A 99 -11.64 -4.12 -22.91
CA SER A 99 -11.89 -4.17 -24.33
C SER A 99 -11.03 -5.21 -25.03
N LEU A 100 -11.60 -5.87 -26.03
CA LEU A 100 -10.85 -6.70 -26.96
C LEU A 100 -10.29 -5.85 -28.09
N ILE A 101 -8.97 -5.90 -28.28
CA ILE A 101 -8.27 -5.24 -29.38
C ILE A 101 -7.87 -6.31 -30.39
N GLY A 102 -8.24 -6.11 -31.66
CA GLY A 102 -7.83 -6.98 -32.75
C GLY A 102 -6.36 -6.79 -33.15
N ALA A 103 -5.81 -7.70 -33.94
CA ALA A 103 -4.44 -7.59 -34.47
C ALA A 103 -4.21 -6.32 -35.32
N ASP A 104 -5.30 -5.72 -35.82
CA ASP A 104 -5.33 -4.44 -36.53
C ASP A 104 -5.27 -3.21 -35.60
N GLY A 105 -5.15 -3.41 -34.29
CA GLY A 105 -5.12 -2.34 -33.28
C GLY A 105 -6.48 -1.69 -33.02
N ARG A 106 -7.57 -2.21 -33.61
CA ARG A 106 -8.92 -1.68 -33.43
C ARG A 106 -9.66 -2.41 -32.32
N VAL A 107 -10.48 -1.67 -31.57
CA VAL A 107 -11.40 -2.25 -30.59
C VAL A 107 -12.48 -3.05 -31.33
N ARG A 108 -12.60 -4.34 -31.00
CA ARG A 108 -13.61 -5.25 -31.55
C ARG A 108 -14.88 -5.25 -30.70
N CYS A 109 -14.72 -5.23 -29.39
CA CYS A 109 -15.79 -5.12 -28.40
C CYS A 109 -15.24 -4.52 -27.11
N SER A 110 -16.12 -3.91 -26.33
CA SER A 110 -15.80 -3.18 -25.10
C SER A 110 -16.89 -3.44 -24.06
N ALA A 111 -16.51 -3.44 -22.78
CA ALA A 111 -17.45 -3.52 -21.65
C ALA A 111 -18.35 -2.29 -21.60
N LEU A 112 -17.80 -1.12 -21.91
CA LEU A 112 -18.57 0.11 -22.11
C LEU A 112 -19.27 0.07 -23.47
N ALA A 113 -20.53 0.50 -23.49
CA ALA A 113 -21.23 0.79 -24.74
C ALA A 113 -20.44 1.86 -25.53
N PRO A 114 -20.34 1.74 -26.86
CA PRO A 114 -19.73 2.78 -27.68
C PRO A 114 -20.46 4.10 -27.43
N ALA A 115 -19.71 5.18 -27.18
CA ALA A 115 -20.27 6.50 -27.01
C ALA A 115 -21.12 6.84 -28.26
N ASP A 116 -22.41 7.05 -28.05
CA ASP A 116 -23.32 7.42 -29.12
C ASP A 116 -22.93 8.80 -29.65
N THR A 117 -22.22 8.82 -30.78
CA THR A 117 -21.76 10.04 -31.43
C THR A 117 -22.89 10.81 -32.13
N ARG A 118 -24.16 10.37 -32.00
CA ARG A 118 -25.34 11.10 -32.46
C ARG A 118 -25.97 12.03 -31.41
N ALA A 119 -25.44 12.07 -30.19
CA ALA A 119 -25.86 13.00 -29.15
C ALA A 119 -24.81 14.11 -28.94
N ALA A 120 -24.46 14.82 -30.02
CA ALA A 120 -23.82 16.13 -29.92
C ALA A 120 -24.89 17.20 -30.28
N PRO A 121 -25.16 18.18 -29.41
CA PRO A 121 -26.10 19.27 -29.71
C PRO A 121 -25.60 20.17 -30.83
#